data_AF-A0A661AV06-F1
#
_entry.id   AF-A0A661AV06-F1
#
_cell.length_a   1.000
_cell.length_b   1.000
_cell.length_c   1.000
_cell.angle_alpha   90.00
_cell.angle_beta   90.00
_cell.angle_gamma   90.00
#
_symmetry.space_group_name_H-M   'P 1'
#
loop_
_entity.id
_entity.type
_entity.pdbx_description
1 polymer ?
#
loop_
_entity_poly.entity_id
_entity_poly.type
_entity_poly.pdbx_seq_one_letter_code
_entity_poly.pdbx_strand_id
1 'polypeptide(L)'
;MEFLILGGMVLLMNIFKGIKVMKDAVKSLMGLKIPIGIVVFLVGISAFFSKDARNFFPGIMGLVCGAMLIIDLIKLIPQTEEAIKKLENSMLVLEVPIGILTIIAGIVGMFIR
;
A
#
# COMPACT_ATOMS: atom_id res chain seq x y z
N MET A 1 0.00 -14.66 1.99
CA MET A 1 0.87 -13.60 2.55
C MET A 1 1.55 -12.80 1.44
N GLU A 2 1.67 -13.34 0.22
CA GLU A 2 2.24 -12.68 -0.95
C GLU A 2 1.54 -11.35 -1.28
N PHE A 3 0.24 -11.25 -1.01
CA PHE A 3 -0.51 -10.02 -1.23
C PHE A 3 0.00 -8.83 -0.40
N LEU A 4 0.55 -9.03 0.81
CA LEU A 4 1.19 -7.96 1.58
C LEU A 4 2.41 -7.39 0.85
N ILE A 5 3.24 -8.27 0.28
CA ILE A 5 4.39 -7.87 -0.51
C ILE A 5 3.93 -7.08 -1.73
N LEU A 6 2.88 -7.56 -2.41
CA LEU A 6 2.28 -6.87 -3.55
C LEU A 6 1.73 -5.48 -3.18
N GLY A 7 1.03 -5.36 -2.04
CA GLY A 7 0.55 -4.09 -1.52
C GLY A 7 1.69 -3.10 -1.22
N GLY A 8 2.74 -3.57 -0.55
CA GLY A 8 3.91 -2.74 -0.25
C GLY A 8 4.66 -2.29 -1.51
N MET A 9 4.81 -3.16 -2.52
CA MET A 9 5.38 -2.78 -3.81
C MET A 9 4.54 -1.72 -4.54
N VAL A 10 3.21 -1.82 -4.47
CA VAL A 10 2.30 -0.86 -5.09
C VAL A 10 2.37 0.52 -4.42
N LEU A 11 2.59 0.57 -3.09
CA LEU A 11 2.89 1.82 -2.39
C LEU A 11 4.23 2.41 -2.85
N LEU A 12 5.27 1.59 -3.00
CA LEU A 12 6.58 2.06 -3.48
C LEU A 12 6.55 2.54 -4.94
N MET A 13 5.64 2.02 -5.77
CA MET A 13 5.49 2.51 -7.15
C MET A 13 5.06 3.98 -7.22
N ASN A 14 4.48 4.56 -6.17
CA ASN A 14 4.18 5.99 -6.14
C ASN A 14 5.45 6.86 -6.20
N ILE A 15 6.60 6.38 -5.73
CA ILE A 15 7.88 7.11 -5.81
C ILE A 15 8.26 7.38 -7.27
N PHE A 16 7.94 6.45 -8.16
CA PHE A 16 8.31 6.54 -9.56
C PHE A 16 7.37 7.43 -10.40
N LYS A 17 6.33 8.03 -9.80
CA LYS A 17 5.45 8.99 -10.48
C LYS A 17 6.18 10.18 -11.11
N GLY A 18 7.33 10.56 -10.54
CA GLY A 18 8.17 11.63 -11.06
C GLY A 18 8.94 11.29 -12.35
N ILE A 19 8.99 10.01 -12.74
CA ILE A 19 9.72 9.54 -13.92
C ILE A 19 8.78 9.51 -15.13
N LYS A 20 9.08 10.32 -16.17
CA LYS A 20 8.26 10.42 -17.39
C LYS A 20 7.89 9.07 -18.01
N VAL A 21 8.81 8.12 -18.02
CA VAL A 21 8.62 6.77 -18.60
C VAL A 21 7.67 5.90 -17.78
N MET A 22 7.60 6.11 -16.46
CA MET A 22 6.73 5.33 -15.56
C MET A 22 5.36 5.96 -15.33
N LYS A 23 5.11 7.17 -15.83
CA LYS A 23 3.88 7.92 -15.55
C LYS A 23 2.62 7.17 -16.01
N ASP A 24 2.66 6.56 -17.18
CA ASP A 24 1.52 5.80 -17.73
C ASP A 24 1.32 4.47 -16.99
N ALA A 25 2.42 3.80 -16.63
CA ALA A 25 2.38 2.58 -15.82
C ALA A 25 1.76 2.86 -14.44
N VAL A 26 2.19 3.93 -13.75
CA VAL A 26 1.63 4.31 -12.45
C VAL A 26 0.17 4.76 -12.58
N LYS A 27 -0.21 5.42 -13.68
CA LYS A 27 -1.61 5.81 -13.93
C LYS A 27 -2.51 4.60 -14.14
N SER A 28 -2.06 3.59 -14.88
CA SER A 28 -2.77 2.31 -14.99
C SER A 28 -2.85 1.60 -13.64
N LEU A 29 -1.74 1.62 -12.89
CA LEU A 29 -1.66 1.04 -11.56
C LEU A 29 -2.64 1.70 -10.58
N MET A 30 -2.86 3.03 -10.67
CA MET A 30 -3.82 3.75 -9.83
C MET A 30 -5.24 3.16 -9.87
N GLY A 31 -5.70 2.66 -11.03
CA GLY A 31 -6.97 1.95 -11.13
C GLY A 31 -6.97 0.59 -10.45
N LEU A 32 -5.82 -0.10 -10.45
CA LEU A 32 -5.63 -1.41 -9.80
C LEU A 32 -5.37 -1.31 -8.29
N LYS A 33 -4.94 -0.16 -7.78
CA LYS A 33 -4.67 0.03 -6.34
C LYS A 33 -5.87 -0.27 -5.47
N ILE A 34 -7.07 -0.02 -5.98
CA ILE A 34 -8.33 -0.21 -5.25
C ILE A 34 -8.58 -1.70 -4.98
N PRO A 35 -8.70 -2.56 -6.01
CA PRO A 35 -8.88 -4.00 -5.78
C PRO A 35 -7.70 -4.61 -5.03
N ILE A 36 -6.46 -4.17 -5.31
CA ILE A 36 -5.28 -4.63 -4.56
C ILE A 36 -5.40 -4.24 -3.07
N GLY A 37 -5.74 -2.98 -2.78
CA GLY A 37 -5.89 -2.47 -1.43
C GLY A 37 -6.95 -3.23 -0.62
N ILE A 38 -8.10 -3.54 -1.24
CA ILE A 38 -9.15 -4.37 -0.63
C ILE A 38 -8.62 -5.77 -0.29
N VAL A 39 -7.95 -6.43 -1.24
CA VAL A 39 -7.39 -7.77 -1.03
C VAL A 39 -6.35 -7.73 0.09
N VAL A 40 -5.45 -6.76 0.09
CA VAL A 40 -4.42 -6.58 1.13
C VAL A 40 -5.05 -6.34 2.50
N PHE A 41 -6.12 -5.53 2.55
CA PHE A 41 -6.85 -5.25 3.78
C PHE A 41 -7.51 -6.51 4.35
N LEU A 42 -8.18 -7.31 3.51
CA LEU A 42 -8.80 -8.58 3.92
C LEU A 42 -7.76 -9.61 4.37
N VAL A 43 -6.60 -9.66 3.71
CA VAL A 43 -5.46 -10.49 4.15
C VAL A 43 -4.89 -10.00 5.48
N GLY A 44 -4.85 -8.68 5.70
CA GLY A 44 -4.47 -8.09 6.98
C GLY A 44 -5.44 -8.47 8.11
N ILE A 45 -6.75 -8.37 7.86
CA ILE A 45 -7.80 -8.82 8.81
C ILE A 45 -7.59 -10.30 9.15
N SER A 46 -7.47 -11.18 8.14
CA SER A 46 -7.37 -12.61 8.38
C SER A 46 -6.11 -12.98 9.17
N ALA A 47 -4.98 -12.31 8.91
CA ALA A 47 -3.75 -12.48 9.67
C ALA A 47 -3.87 -11.94 11.11
N PHE A 48 -4.54 -10.80 11.30
CA PHE A 48 -4.73 -10.19 12.62
C PHE A 48 -5.64 -11.02 13.54
N PHE A 49 -6.69 -11.64 12.98
CA PHE A 49 -7.60 -12.52 13.72
C PHE A 49 -7.11 -13.96 13.86
N SER A 50 -5.95 -14.29 13.29
CA SER A 50 -5.35 -15.61 13.52
C SER A 50 -4.83 -15.71 14.97
N LYS A 51 -5.02 -16.86 15.62
CA LYS A 51 -4.64 -17.06 17.03
C LYS A 51 -3.12 -17.07 17.28
N ASP A 52 -2.31 -17.05 16.22
CA ASP A 52 -0.86 -16.99 16.28
C ASP A 52 -0.37 -15.53 16.43
N ALA A 53 0.23 -15.22 17.58
CA ALA A 53 0.87 -13.92 17.85
C ALA A 53 1.92 -13.52 16.78
N ARG A 54 2.47 -14.51 16.07
CA ARG A 54 3.43 -14.34 14.97
C ARG A 54 2.84 -13.62 13.75
N ASN A 55 1.53 -13.71 13.54
CA ASN A 55 0.82 -13.07 12.43
C ASN A 55 0.30 -11.66 12.78
N PHE A 56 0.51 -11.20 14.01
CA PHE A 56 0.04 -9.89 14.47
C PHE A 56 0.71 -8.74 13.71
N PHE A 57 2.04 -8.80 13.53
CA PHE A 57 2.80 -7.80 12.78
C PHE A 57 2.42 -7.76 11.28
N PRO A 58 2.38 -8.91 10.54
CA PRO A 58 1.79 -8.96 9.21
C PRO A 58 0.36 -8.44 9.13
N GLY A 59 -0.48 -8.76 10.13
CA GLY A 59 -1.88 -8.31 10.19
C GLY A 59 -2.01 -6.79 10.26
N ILE A 60 -1.32 -6.14 11.20
CA ILE A 60 -1.33 -4.68 11.33
C ILE A 60 -0.80 -4.02 10.05
N MET A 61 0.32 -4.49 9.51
CA MET A 61 0.91 -3.88 8.32
C MET A 61 0.04 -4.07 7.08
N GLY A 62 -0.73 -5.16 6.99
CA GLY A 62 -1.73 -5.37 5.94
C GLY A 62 -2.93 -4.43 6.05
N LEU A 63 -3.41 -4.19 7.27
CA LEU A 63 -4.50 -3.23 7.52
C LEU A 63 -4.07 -1.81 7.15
N VAL A 64 -2.89 -1.37 7.62
CA VAL A 64 -2.36 -0.03 7.35
C VAL A 64 -2.10 0.15 5.85
N CYS A 65 -1.45 -0.82 5.20
CA CYS A 65 -1.18 -0.76 3.76
C CYS A 65 -2.47 -0.76 2.93
N GLY A 66 -3.43 -1.63 3.27
CA GLY A 66 -4.73 -1.69 2.59
C GLY A 66 -5.49 -0.38 2.74
N ALA A 67 -5.53 0.19 3.95
CA ALA A 67 -6.16 1.48 4.19
C ALA A 67 -5.49 2.62 3.42
N MET A 68 -4.16 2.67 3.35
CA MET A 68 -3.46 3.69 2.55
C MET A 68 -3.74 3.58 1.05
N LEU A 69 -3.76 2.36 0.50
CA LEU A 69 -4.10 2.13 -0.90
C LEU A 69 -5.55 2.55 -1.23
N ILE A 70 -6.46 2.39 -0.27
CA ILE A 70 -7.85 2.84 -0.38
C ILE A 70 -7.96 4.36 -0.19
N ILE A 71 -7.16 4.99 0.68
CA ILE A 71 -7.14 6.45 0.86
C ILE A 71 -6.56 7.15 -0.37
N ASP A 72 -5.65 6.50 -1.10
CA ASP A 72 -5.15 6.97 -2.40
C ASP A 72 -6.29 7.21 -3.43
N LEU A 73 -7.49 6.66 -3.19
CA LEU A 73 -8.72 6.87 -3.95
C LEU A 73 -9.31 8.27 -3.73
N ILE A 74 -9.08 8.91 -2.58
CA ILE A 74 -9.49 10.29 -2.31
C ILE A 74 -8.74 11.26 -3.24
N LYS A 75 -7.51 10.92 -3.67
CA LYS A 75 -6.76 11.70 -4.67
C LYS A 75 -7.41 11.67 -6.06
N LEU A 76 -8.35 10.75 -6.33
CA LEU A 76 -9.11 10.72 -7.59
C LEU A 76 -10.23 11.77 -7.63
N ILE A 77 -10.58 12.36 -6.48
CA ILE A 77 -11.53 13.48 -6.40
C ILE A 77 -10.79 14.76 -6.84
N PRO A 78 -11.31 15.53 -7.81
CA PRO A 78 -10.60 16.67 -8.37
C PRO A 78 -10.44 17.76 -7.31
N GLN A 79 -9.23 17.88 -6.74
CA GLN A 79 -8.83 18.99 -5.88
C GLN A 79 -7.89 19.93 -6.65
N THR A 80 -7.79 21.19 -6.24
CA THR A 80 -6.94 22.22 -6.87
C THR A 80 -5.47 21.76 -6.98
N GLU A 81 -4.78 22.14 -8.07
CA GLU A 81 -3.41 21.66 -8.40
C GLU A 81 -2.38 21.88 -7.28
N GLU A 82 -2.52 22.93 -6.48
CA GLU A 82 -1.66 23.20 -5.32
C GLU A 82 -1.91 22.24 -4.15
N ALA A 83 -3.16 21.82 -3.93
CA ALA A 83 -3.51 20.83 -2.91
C ALA A 83 -2.94 19.47 -3.29
N ILE A 84 -3.04 19.08 -4.56
CA ILE A 84 -2.54 17.79 -5.08
C ILE A 84 -1.02 17.65 -4.84
N LYS A 85 -0.21 18.67 -5.16
CA LYS A 85 1.25 18.60 -4.98
C LYS A 85 1.68 18.48 -3.52
N LYS A 86 0.99 19.19 -2.60
CA LYS A 86 1.26 19.06 -1.16
C LYS A 86 0.83 17.70 -0.61
N LEU A 87 -0.30 17.18 -1.09
CA LEU A 87 -0.83 15.87 -0.70
C LEU A 87 0.06 14.72 -1.22
N GLU A 88 0.55 14.82 -2.45
CA GLU A 88 1.48 13.84 -3.02
C GLU A 88 2.80 13.79 -2.25
N ASN A 89 3.45 14.93 -1.98
CA ASN A 89 4.70 14.93 -1.21
C ASN A 89 4.52 14.44 0.23
N SER A 90 3.42 14.83 0.89
CA SER A 90 3.16 14.41 2.28
C SER A 90 2.83 12.93 2.37
N MET A 91 2.08 12.40 1.40
CA MET A 91 1.76 10.98 1.38
C MET A 91 2.95 10.12 0.96
N LEU A 92 3.82 10.58 0.05
CA LEU A 92 5.06 9.87 -0.28
C LEU A 92 5.95 9.62 0.94
N VAL A 93 6.07 10.61 1.84
CA VAL A 93 6.88 10.46 3.07
C VAL A 93 6.34 9.35 3.99
N LEU A 94 5.04 9.05 3.94
CA LEU A 94 4.41 7.98 4.73
C LEU A 94 4.32 6.66 3.96
N GLU A 95 4.00 6.70 2.67
CA GLU A 95 3.79 5.53 1.81
C GLU A 95 5.08 4.72 1.64
N VAL A 96 6.24 5.38 1.57
CA VAL A 96 7.53 4.69 1.40
C VAL A 96 7.92 3.84 2.61
N PRO A 97 8.04 4.38 3.83
CA PRO A 97 8.37 3.57 5.00
C PRO A 97 7.31 2.51 5.27
N ILE A 98 6.02 2.82 5.06
CA ILE A 98 4.94 1.85 5.23
C ILE A 98 5.06 0.74 4.18
N GLY A 99 5.32 1.06 2.92
CA GLY A 99 5.54 0.08 1.86
C GLY A 99 6.69 -0.88 2.16
N ILE A 100 7.82 -0.35 2.66
CA ILE A 100 8.97 -1.17 3.08
C ILE A 100 8.60 -2.09 4.24
N LEU A 101 7.97 -1.55 5.29
CA LEU A 101 7.56 -2.33 6.45
C LEU A 101 6.53 -3.41 6.08
N THR A 102 5.61 -3.13 5.15
CA THR A 102 4.63 -4.10 4.68
C THR A 102 5.29 -5.21 3.86
N ILE A 103 6.32 -4.92 3.06
CA ILE A 103 7.10 -5.95 2.38
C ILE A 103 7.81 -6.84 3.39
N ILE A 104 8.49 -6.24 4.39
CA ILE A 104 9.15 -6.99 5.46
C ILE A 104 8.12 -7.86 6.18
N ALA A 105 6.96 -7.31 6.53
CA ALA A 105 5.88 -8.04 7.19
C ALA A 105 5.33 -9.18 6.33
N GLY A 106 5.24 -9.00 5.01
CA GLY A 106 4.86 -10.05 4.07
C GLY A 106 5.89 -11.18 4.01
N ILE A 107 7.19 -10.85 3.96
CA ILE A 107 8.29 -11.83 3.98
C ILE A 107 8.28 -12.60 5.31
N VAL A 108 8.23 -11.88 6.43
CA VAL A 108 8.14 -12.46 7.78
C VAL A 108 6.93 -13.39 7.87
N GLY A 109 5.77 -12.96 7.38
CA GLY A 109 4.55 -13.77 7.36
C GLY A 109 4.63 -15.02 6.46
N MET A 110 5.44 -15.01 5.40
CA MET A 110 5.66 -16.18 4.53
C MET A 110 6.59 -17.21 5.18
N PHE A 111 7.67 -16.76 5.83
CA PHE A 111 8.68 -17.64 6.41
C PHE A 111 8.35 -18.12 7.82
N ILE A 112 7.41 -17.49 8.52
CA ILE A 112 7.00 -17.85 9.88
C ILE A 112 5.74 -18.75 9.92
N ARG A 113 5.21 -19.11 8.75
CA ARG A 113 4.07 -20.03 8.61
C ARG A 113 4.39 -21.45 9.10
#